data_AF-A0A841CIH5-F1
#
_entry.id   AF-A0A841CIH5-F1
#
_cell.length_a   1.000
_cell.length_b   1.000
_cell.length_c   1.000
_cell.angle_alpha   90.00
_cell.angle_beta   90.00
_cell.angle_gamma   90.00
#
_symmetry.space_group_name_H-M   'P 1'
#
loop_
_entity.id
_entity.type
_entity.pdbx_description
1 polymer ?
#
loop_
_entity_poly.entity_id
_entity_poly.type
_entity_poly.pdbx_seq_one_letter_code
_entity_poly.pdbx_strand_id
1 'polypeptide(L)' 'MADHDRDRRRGGGTTDATGHSHPHPGIRYLPPADAGPVTVHLVWPRRPTHPATLAFREHVAALLGRAVHPR' A
#
# COMPACT_ATOMS: atom_id res chain seq x y z
N MET A 1 -35.83 -4.27 27.10
CA MET A 1 -34.58 -4.97 27.45
C MET A 1 -33.57 -4.67 26.35
N ALA A 2 -32.96 -3.49 26.42
CA ALA A 2 -32.03 -2.98 25.43
C ALA A 2 -30.76 -2.59 26.17
N ASP A 3 -29.67 -3.31 25.90
CA ASP A 3 -28.32 -2.82 26.11
C ASP A 3 -27.40 -3.60 25.15
N HIS A 4 -27.33 -3.14 23.90
CA HIS A 4 -26.23 -3.51 23.01
C HIS A 4 -25.13 -2.48 23.26
N ASP A 5 -24.32 -2.88 24.23
CA ASP A 5 -23.18 -2.21 24.80
C ASP A 5 -22.27 -1.56 23.74
N ARG A 6 -21.91 -0.32 24.05
CA ARG A 6 -21.14 0.59 23.22
C ARG A 6 -19.65 0.33 23.45
N ASP A 7 -19.06 -0.59 22.69
CA ASP A 7 -17.59 -0.57 22.49
C ASP A 7 -17.20 -0.85 21.04
N ARG A 8 -17.72 -0.04 20.11
CA ARG A 8 -17.13 0.06 18.78
C ARG A 8 -15.88 0.90 18.87
N ARG A 9 -14.72 0.30 19.18
CA ARG A 9 -13.43 0.96 18.95
C ARG A 9 -13.38 1.44 17.50
N ARG A 10 -13.29 2.75 17.30
CA ARG A 10 -13.16 3.34 15.97
C ARG A 10 -11.71 3.11 15.49
N GLY A 11 -11.53 2.14 14.61
CA GLY A 11 -10.30 1.93 13.87
C GLY A 11 -10.44 2.47 12.45
N GLY A 12 -9.35 2.99 11.87
CA GLY A 12 -9.26 3.32 10.45
C GLY A 12 -8.46 2.25 9.70
N GLY A 13 -8.79 2.03 8.43
CA GLY A 13 -7.99 1.18 7.54
C GLY A 13 -6.97 2.01 6.75
N THR A 14 -5.72 1.57 6.71
CA THR A 14 -4.67 2.14 5.85
C THR A 14 -3.97 1.01 5.09
N THR A 15 -3.25 1.34 4.02
CA THR A 15 -2.29 0.39 3.44
C THR A 15 -1.06 0.30 4.34
N ASP A 16 -0.35 -0.84 4.27
CA ASP A 16 0.88 -1.06 5.04
C ASP A 16 1.95 0.01 4.73
N ALA A 17 1.99 0.49 3.47
CA ALA A 17 2.89 1.54 3.03
C ALA A 17 2.77 2.84 3.85
N THR A 18 1.60 3.13 4.43
CA THR A 18 1.42 4.32 5.27
C THR A 18 2.32 4.27 6.50
N GLY A 19 2.41 3.13 7.19
CA GLY A 19 3.28 2.97 8.36
C GLY A 19 4.77 3.03 8.02
N HIS A 20 5.14 2.60 6.81
CA HIS A 20 6.53 2.61 6.34
C HIS A 20 7.01 4.00 5.92
N SER A 21 6.20 4.74 5.15
CA SER A 21 6.58 6.06 4.62
C SER A 21 6.26 7.22 5.56
N HIS A 22 5.24 7.07 6.40
CA HIS A 22 4.74 8.12 7.28
C HIS A 22 4.43 7.55 8.68
N PRO A 23 5.45 7.27 9.50
CA PRO A 23 5.22 6.79 10.86
C PRO A 23 4.56 7.89 11.69
N HIS A 24 3.39 7.59 12.26
CA HIS A 24 2.67 8.51 13.14
C HIS A 24 2.92 8.14 14.60
N PRO A 25 3.51 9.03 15.42
CA PRO A 25 3.73 8.77 16.85
C PRO A 25 2.42 8.44 17.57
N GLY A 26 2.41 7.36 18.34
CA GLY A 26 1.23 6.91 19.08
C GLY A 26 0.22 6.08 18.28
N ILE A 27 0.43 5.88 16.97
CA ILE A 27 -0.38 4.97 16.15
C ILE A 27 0.31 3.61 16.05
N ARG A 28 -0.44 2.55 16.35
CA ARG A 28 -0.05 1.17 16.11
C ARG A 28 -0.72 0.67 14.84
N TYR A 29 0.07 0.41 13.82
CA TYR A 29 -0.39 -0.29 12.61
C TYR A 29 -0.45 -1.78 12.89
N LEU A 30 -1.62 -2.38 12.70
CA LEU A 30 -1.84 -3.82 12.88
C LEU A 30 -2.21 -4.43 11.53
N PRO A 31 -1.56 -5.54 11.11
CA PRO A 31 -1.97 -6.27 9.93
C PRO A 31 -3.41 -6.76 10.10
N PRO A 32 -4.33 -6.43 9.18
CA PRO A 32 -5.69 -6.95 9.23
C PRO A 32 -5.71 -8.45 8.91
N ALA A 33 -6.49 -9.23 9.65
CA ALA A 33 -6.55 -10.69 9.50
C ALA A 33 -7.21 -11.13 8.18
N ASP A 34 -8.22 -10.38 7.72
CA ASP A 34 -9.06 -10.75 6.58
C ASP A 34 -8.93 -9.81 5.38
N ALA A 35 -7.88 -8.98 5.32
CA ALA A 35 -7.67 -8.09 4.18
C ALA A 35 -6.65 -8.69 3.20
N GLY A 36 -7.08 -8.82 1.94
CA GLY A 36 -6.18 -9.16 0.83
C GLY A 36 -5.26 -8.00 0.45
N PRO A 37 -4.22 -8.27 -0.36
CA PRO A 37 -3.32 -7.25 -0.86
C PRO A 37 -4.05 -6.26 -1.77
N VAL A 38 -3.68 -4.97 -1.67
CA VAL A 38 -4.17 -3.92 -2.56
C VAL A 38 -3.24 -3.81 -3.77
N THR A 39 -3.80 -3.93 -4.99
CA THR A 39 -3.00 -3.81 -6.22
C THR A 39 -2.67 -2.35 -6.52
N VAL A 40 -1.39 -2.06 -6.76
CA VAL A 40 -0.91 -0.73 -7.17
C VAL A 40 -0.52 -0.78 -8.66
N HIS A 41 -1.03 0.16 -9.45
CA HIS A 41 -0.77 0.24 -10.87
C HIS A 41 0.17 1.40 -11.21
N LEU A 42 1.23 1.12 -11.98
CA LEU A 42 2.05 2.14 -12.61
C LEU A 42 1.42 2.54 -13.96
N VAL A 43 1.13 3.82 -14.16
CA VAL A 43 0.52 4.36 -15.38
C VAL A 43 1.42 5.42 -16.03
N TRP A 44 1.40 5.49 -17.36
CA TRP A 44 2.12 6.49 -18.14
C TRP A 44 1.36 6.81 -19.44
N PRO A 45 1.59 7.98 -20.06
CA PRO A 45 0.95 8.35 -21.32
C PRO A 45 1.29 7.38 -22.46
N ARG A 46 0.34 7.14 -23.38
CA ARG A 46 0.55 6.25 -24.54
C ARG A 46 1.68 6.72 -25.46
N ARG A 47 1.90 8.02 -25.55
CA ARG A 47 3.07 8.63 -26.20
C ARG A 47 4.02 9.12 -25.10
N PRO A 48 5.24 8.59 -24.99
CA PRO A 48 6.17 9.01 -23.96
C PRO A 48 6.50 10.51 -24.11
N THR A 49 6.17 11.30 -23.09
CA THR A 49 6.55 12.72 -23.05
C THR A 49 8.03 12.90 -22.70
N HIS A 50 8.64 11.86 -22.08
CA HIS A 50 10.04 11.88 -21.65
C HIS A 50 10.80 10.67 -22.21
N PRO A 51 12.02 10.85 -22.75
CA PRO A 51 12.80 9.75 -23.34
C PRO A 51 13.14 8.64 -22.34
N ALA A 52 13.30 8.99 -21.06
CA ALA A 52 13.60 8.01 -20.00
C ALA A 52 12.39 7.18 -19.52
N THR A 53 11.20 7.35 -20.11
CA THR A 53 10.00 6.60 -19.66
C THR A 53 10.20 5.09 -19.76
N LEU A 54 10.89 4.60 -20.80
CA LEU A 54 11.18 3.18 -20.98
C LEU A 54 12.18 2.67 -19.92
N ALA A 55 13.30 3.37 -19.76
CA ALA A 55 14.31 3.03 -18.75
C ALA A 55 13.73 3.01 -17.32
N PHE A 56 12.86 3.97 -17.00
CA PHE A 56 12.16 3.99 -15.71
C PHE A 56 11.25 2.78 -15.53
N ARG A 57 10.47 2.41 -16.56
CA ARG A 57 9.58 1.24 -16.50
C ARG A 57 10.34 -0.06 -16.31
N GLU A 58 11.44 -0.26 -17.04
CA GLU A 58 12.31 -1.43 -16.91
C GLU A 58 12.93 -1.51 -15.51
N HIS A 59 13.41 -0.37 -15.00
CA HIS A 59 13.95 -0.30 -13.65
C HIS A 59 12.91 -0.66 -12.59
N VAL A 60 11.70 -0.10 -12.69
CA VAL A 60 10.60 -0.40 -11.75
C VAL A 60 10.18 -1.87 -11.85
N ALA A 61 10.13 -2.46 -13.05
CA ALA A 61 9.80 -3.87 -13.22
C ALA A 61 10.82 -4.79 -12.53
N ALA A 62 12.12 -4.52 -12.71
CA ALA A 62 13.19 -5.26 -12.03
C ALA A 62 13.15 -5.05 -10.50
N LEU A 63 12.90 -3.81 -10.07
CA LEU A 63 12.75 -3.43 -8.67
C LEU A 63 11.59 -4.17 -7.99
N LEU A 64 10.45 -4.29 -8.67
CA LEU A 64 9.27 -4.95 -8.11
C LEU A 64 9.35 -6.47 -8.20
N GLY A 65 9.95 -7.04 -9.26
CA GLY A 65 10.19 -8.48 -9.36
C GLY A 65 10.98 -9.04 -8.18
N ARG A 66 11.96 -8.27 -7.67
CA ARG A 66 12.72 -8.63 -6.46
C ARG A 66 11.93 -8.45 -5.16
N ALA A 67 10.94 -7.56 -5.15
CA ALA A 67 10.15 -7.25 -3.97
C ALA A 67 8.99 -8.24 -3.79
N VAL A 68 8.43 -8.73 -4.89
CA VAL A 68 7.36 -9.75 -4.92
C VAL A 68 7.91 -11.16 -4.65
N HIS A 69 9.18 -11.40 -5.00
CA HIS A 69 9.90 -12.64 -4.65
C HIS A 69 10.97 -12.33 -3.59
N PRO A 70 10.58 -12.21 -2.30
CA PRO A 70 11.56 -12.08 -1.23
C PRO A 70 12.42 -13.35 -1.18
N ARG A 71 13.74 -13.16 -1.06
CA ARG A 71 14.71 -14.23 -0.82
C ARG A 71 14.59 -14.75 0.61
#